data_AF-A0A529P4W6-F1
#
_entry.id   AF-A0A529P4W6-F1
#
_cell.length_a   1.000
_cell.length_b   1.000
_cell.length_c   1.000
_cell.angle_alpha   90.00
_cell.angle_beta   90.00
_cell.angle_gamma   90.00
#
_symmetry.space_group_name_H-M   'P 1'
#
loop_
_entity.id
_entity.type
_entity.pdbx_description
1 polymer ?
#
loop_
_entity_poly.entity_id
_entity_poly.type
_entity_poly.pdbx_seq_one_letter_code
_entity_poly.pdbx_strand_id
1 'polypeptide(L)' 'MKRIYVVGTADTKGEELAFLADAIAATGATVTRVDVGTRATT' A
#
# COMPACT_ATOMS: atom_id res chain seq x y z
N MET A 1 7.16 17.67 5.84
CA MET A 1 6.89 16.33 6.40
C MET A 1 7.30 15.28 5.36
N LYS A 2 7.96 14.19 5.76
CA LYS A 2 8.32 13.08 4.86
C LYS A 2 7.27 11.96 4.99
N ARG A 3 6.90 11.31 3.89
CA ARG A 3 5.90 10.23 3.85
C ARG A 3 6.36 9.13 2.89
N ILE A 4 6.06 7.87 3.25
CA ILE A 4 6.35 6.70 2.43
C ILE A 4 5.10 6.30 1.65
N TYR A 5 5.26 5.98 0.37
CA TYR A 5 4.19 5.43 -0.45
C TYR A 5 4.44 3.95 -0.70
N VAL A 6 3.46 3.13 -0.37
CA VAL A 6 3.42 1.71 -0.76
C VAL A 6 2.55 1.65 -2.00
N VAL A 7 3.20 1.57 -3.17
CA VAL A 7 2.54 1.58 -4.47
C VAL A 7 2.49 0.16 -5.02
N GLY A 8 1.30 -0.27 -5.46
CA GLY A 8 1.15 -1.55 -6.14
C GLY A 8 -0.27 -1.77 -6.66
N THR A 9 -0.52 -2.96 -7.17
CA THR A 9 -1.76 -3.33 -7.84
C THR A 9 -2.67 -4.08 -6.87
N ALA A 10 -3.59 -3.37 -6.21
CA ALA A 10 -4.42 -3.96 -5.15
C ALA A 10 -5.41 -5.02 -5.69
N ASP A 11 -5.74 -4.95 -6.97
CA ASP A 11 -6.52 -5.94 -7.72
C ASP A 11 -5.90 -7.35 -7.78
N THR A 12 -4.62 -7.47 -7.44
CA THR A 12 -3.87 -8.74 -7.41
C THR A 12 -3.03 -8.93 -6.15
N LYS A 13 -2.75 -7.85 -5.40
CA LYS A 13 -1.79 -7.83 -4.29
C LYS A 13 -2.31 -7.13 -3.03
N GLY A 14 -3.62 -7.14 -2.82
CA GLY A 14 -4.25 -6.43 -1.71
C GLY A 14 -3.67 -6.81 -0.34
N GLU A 15 -3.47 -8.10 -0.08
CA GLU A 15 -2.94 -8.62 1.18
C GLU A 15 -1.45 -8.29 1.36
N GLU A 16 -0.65 -8.44 0.31
CA GLU A 16 0.79 -8.13 0.36
C GLU A 16 1.03 -6.63 0.56
N LEU A 17 0.22 -5.77 -0.06
CA LEU A 17 0.29 -4.32 0.13
C LEU A 17 -0.17 -3.90 1.53
N ALA A 18 -1.14 -4.60 2.11
CA ALA A 18 -1.55 -4.38 3.50
C ALA A 18 -0.42 -4.77 4.47
N PHE A 19 0.14 -5.97 4.32
CA PHE A 19 1.26 -6.44 5.14
C PHE A 19 2.45 -5.48 5.09
N LEU A 20 2.85 -5.02 3.89
CA LEU A 20 3.96 -4.09 3.74
C LEU A 20 3.68 -2.73 4.40
N ALA A 21 2.46 -2.20 4.24
CA ALA A 21 2.09 -0.94 4.87
C ALA A 21 2.07 -1.04 6.40
N ASP A 22 1.56 -2.15 6.95
CA ASP A 22 1.52 -2.39 8.40
C ASP A 22 2.93 -2.54 8.98
N ALA A 23 3.82 -3.26 8.28
CA ALA A 23 5.22 -3.37 8.66
C ALA A 23 5.93 -2.00 8.69
N ILE A 24 5.64 -1.12 7.71
CA ILE A 24 6.18 0.24 7.70
C ILE A 24 5.56 1.08 8.84
N ALA A 25 4.25 0.99 9.05
CA ALA A 25 3.57 1.72 10.12
C ALA A 25 4.09 1.34 11.50
N ALA A 26 4.44 0.07 11.72
CA ALA A 26 5.05 -0.41 12.97
C ALA A 26 6.40 0.25 13.31
N THR A 27 7.08 0.85 12.33
CA THR A 27 8.31 1.65 12.56
C THR A 27 8.04 3.08 13.06
N GLY A 28 6.77 3.50 13.11
CA GLY A 28 6.35 4.88 13.40
C GLY A 28 6.39 5.80 12.17
N ALA A 29 6.74 5.28 10.99
CA ALA A 29 6.74 6.06 9.76
C ALA A 29 5.32 6.34 9.25
N THR A 30 5.11 7.54 8.70
CA THR A 30 3.87 7.87 7.99
C THR A 30 3.86 7.19 6.63
N VAL A 31 2.90 6.29 6.41
CA VAL A 31 2.74 5.52 5.18
C VAL A 31 1.38 5.76 4.51
N THR A 32 1.33 5.68 3.18
CA THR A 32 0.09 5.71 2.40
C THR A 32 0.13 4.63 1.34
N ARG A 33 -0.90 3.77 1.31
CA ARG A 33 -1.10 2.80 0.24
C ARG A 33 -1.65 3.52 -1.00
N VAL A 34 -1.09 3.21 -2.16
CA VAL A 34 -1.52 3.76 -3.45
C VAL A 34 -1.79 2.57 -4.38
N ASP A 35 -3.05 2.41 -4.74
CA ASP A 35 -3.45 1.42 -5.74
C ASP A 35 -3.24 1.99 -7.14
N VAL A 36 -2.57 1.20 -7.99
CA VAL A 36 -2.38 1.46 -9.42
C VAL A 36 -2.84 0.27 -10.28
N GLY A 37 -3.68 -0.60 -9.72
CA GLY A 37 -4.35 -1.68 -10.45
C GLY A 37 -5.20 -1.12 -11.60
N THR A 38 -5.24 -1.85 -12.71
CA THR A 38 -5.95 -1.41 -13.94
C THR A 38 -7.19 -2.25 -14.25
N ARG A 39 -7.47 -3.28 -13.46
CA ARG A 39 -8.73 -4.03 -13.56
C ARG A 39 -9.87 -3.13 -13.09
N ALA A 40 -10.97 -3.16 -13.83
CA ALA A 40 -12.19 -2.50 -13.38
C ALA A 40 -12.59 -3.06 -12.01
N THR A 41 -12.93 -2.18 -11.08
CA THR A 41 -13.58 -2.57 -9.83
C THR A 41 -14.95 -3.12 -10.18
N THR A 42 -15.13 -4.44 -10.10
CA THR A 42 -16.45 -5.07 -10.12
C THR A 42 -17.20 -4.81 -8.83
#